data_AF-A0A7S1CK64-F1
#
_entry.id   AF-A0A7S1CK64-F1
#
_cell.length_a   1.000
_cell.length_b   1.000
_cell.length_c   1.000
_cell.angle_alpha   90.00
_cell.angle_beta   90.00
_cell.angle_gamma   90.00
#
_symmetry.space_group_name_H-M   'P 1'
#
loop_
_entity.id
_entity.type
_entity.pdbx_description
1 polymer ?
#
loop_
_entity_poly.entity_id
_entity_poly.type
_entity_poly.pdbx_seq_one_letter_code
_entity_poly.pdbx_strand_id
1 'polypeptide(L)'
;GGGGGGAGAGAGAAGGVGGASAALLSTAAAAGADAAVPRDVAVVEAVLKSMRVPDYDPRVVPALVEIYHRRAATVLERARRIAVNSGRDTLRDDDVALAVRLEDMASPAETVRGHVGANNTALRALARVNRLPLKPVPPVAAGVRLPQSKDQLTADNFVFFPVAASSG
;
A
#
# COMPACT_ATOMS: atom_id res chain seq x y z
N GLY A 1 76.11 -46.02 15.05
CA GLY A 1 75.65 -44.84 14.30
C GLY A 1 74.29 -44.49 14.86
N GLY A 2 74.03 -43.29 15.35
CA GLY A 2 74.21 -41.99 14.66
C GLY A 2 73.03 -41.82 13.70
N GLY A 3 72.20 -40.78 13.73
CA GLY A 3 72.17 -39.50 14.44
C GLY A 3 71.23 -38.57 13.66
N GLY A 4 70.74 -37.50 14.30
CA GLY A 4 70.10 -36.34 13.65
C GLY A 4 68.57 -36.45 13.46
N GLY A 5 67.70 -35.55 13.92
CA GLY A 5 67.88 -34.17 14.38
C GLY A 5 67.56 -33.16 13.26
N GLY A 6 66.50 -32.37 13.44
CA GLY A 6 66.09 -31.22 12.60
C GLY A 6 64.58 -30.98 12.76
N ALA A 7 64.03 -30.06 13.56
CA ALA A 7 64.27 -28.64 13.83
C ALA A 7 63.60 -27.68 12.82
N GLY A 8 62.76 -26.78 13.37
CA GLY A 8 62.34 -25.50 12.78
C GLY A 8 61.22 -25.57 11.74
N ALA A 9 60.26 -24.66 11.63
CA ALA A 9 60.14 -23.34 12.22
C ALA A 9 58.67 -22.88 12.11
N GLY A 10 58.20 -22.12 13.11
CA GLY A 10 57.01 -21.30 12.96
C GLY A 10 57.31 -20.04 12.16
N ALA A 11 56.30 -19.52 11.47
CA ALA A 11 56.18 -18.11 11.12
C ALA A 11 54.71 -17.79 10.82
N GLY A 12 54.10 -17.01 11.71
CA GLY A 12 52.93 -16.23 11.37
C GLY A 12 53.34 -15.01 10.54
N ALA A 13 52.55 -14.67 9.55
CA ALA A 13 52.45 -13.35 8.93
C ALA A 13 51.02 -13.29 8.36
N ALA A 14 50.12 -12.53 8.98
CA ALA A 14 49.91 -11.10 8.78
C ALA A 14 49.29 -10.80 7.40
N GLY A 15 48.18 -10.07 7.45
CA GLY A 15 47.21 -9.92 6.37
C GLY A 15 47.74 -9.20 5.13
N GLY A 16 47.06 -9.52 4.02
CA GLY A 16 47.13 -8.82 2.75
C GLY A 16 45.73 -8.83 2.14
N VAL A 17 44.87 -7.94 2.64
CA VAL A 17 43.61 -7.57 2.00
C VAL A 17 43.95 -6.78 0.74
N GLY A 18 43.71 -7.36 -0.43
CA GLY A 18 43.91 -6.64 -1.69
C GLY A 18 43.70 -7.51 -2.91
N GLY A 19 42.60 -7.27 -3.63
CA GLY A 19 42.51 -7.64 -5.05
C GLY A 19 41.66 -8.85 -5.40
N ALA A 20 40.42 -8.95 -4.89
CA ALA A 20 39.43 -9.89 -5.44
C ALA A 20 38.06 -9.24 -5.75
N SER A 21 37.99 -7.90 -5.85
CA SER A 21 36.72 -7.19 -6.10
C SER A 21 36.50 -6.78 -7.57
N ALA A 22 37.49 -6.92 -8.45
CA ALA A 22 37.38 -6.46 -9.84
C ALA A 22 36.86 -7.52 -10.84
N ALA A 23 36.81 -8.80 -10.46
CA ALA A 23 36.43 -9.89 -11.38
C ALA A 23 34.93 -10.27 -11.36
N LEU A 24 34.16 -9.79 -10.38
CA LEU A 24 32.71 -10.05 -10.29
C LEU A 24 31.84 -9.01 -11.02
N LEU A 25 32.43 -7.95 -11.58
CA LEU A 25 31.67 -6.90 -12.28
C LEU A 25 31.62 -7.09 -13.81
N SER A 26 32.15 -8.19 -14.36
CA SER A 26 32.22 -8.41 -15.82
C SER A 26 31.22 -9.42 -16.38
N THR A 27 30.33 -9.99 -15.55
CA THR A 27 29.28 -10.93 -16.00
C THR A 27 27.86 -10.38 -15.92
N ALA A 28 27.69 -9.07 -15.70
CA ALA A 28 26.39 -8.40 -15.78
C ALA A 28 26.12 -7.72 -17.14
N ALA A 29 27.06 -7.79 -18.09
CA ALA A 29 27.01 -7.06 -19.35
C ALA A 29 26.70 -7.93 -20.59
N ALA A 30 26.06 -9.09 -20.39
CA ALA A 30 25.60 -9.95 -21.48
C ALA A 30 24.20 -10.51 -21.17
N ALA A 31 23.21 -9.63 -21.04
CA ALA A 31 21.80 -9.98 -21.20
C ALA A 31 21.29 -9.35 -22.50
N GLY A 32 21.80 -9.87 -23.61
CA GLY A 32 21.28 -9.60 -24.94
C GLY A 32 20.12 -10.55 -25.25
N ALA A 33 18.94 -9.95 -25.48
CA ALA A 33 17.95 -10.38 -26.45
C ALA A 33 17.48 -11.86 -26.42
N ASP A 34 16.73 -12.19 -25.36
CA ASP A 34 15.37 -12.69 -25.59
C ASP A 34 14.44 -11.64 -24.98
N ALA A 35 13.34 -11.31 -25.64
CA ALA A 35 12.30 -10.40 -25.13
C ALA A 35 11.51 -11.07 -23.99
N ALA A 36 12.23 -11.59 -22.98
CA ALA A 36 11.68 -12.22 -21.81
C ALA A 36 11.08 -11.12 -20.93
N VAL A 37 9.76 -11.11 -20.90
CA VAL A 37 8.96 -10.33 -19.97
C VAL A 37 9.56 -10.47 -18.55
N PRO A 38 9.78 -9.36 -17.80
CA PRO A 38 10.32 -9.42 -16.45
C PRO A 38 9.50 -10.36 -15.56
N ARG A 39 10.16 -11.11 -14.66
CA ARG A 39 9.48 -12.11 -13.82
C ARG A 39 8.27 -11.53 -13.07
N ASP A 40 8.40 -10.33 -12.52
CA ASP A 40 7.32 -9.66 -11.77
C ASP A 40 6.10 -9.37 -12.66
N VAL A 41 6.33 -9.00 -13.92
CA VAL A 41 5.28 -8.76 -14.92
C VAL A 41 4.55 -10.07 -15.23
N ALA A 42 5.29 -11.17 -15.43
CA ALA A 42 4.70 -12.49 -15.67
C ALA A 42 3.85 -12.98 -14.49
N VAL A 43 4.26 -12.69 -13.25
CA VAL A 43 3.48 -13.03 -12.04
C VAL A 43 2.18 -12.21 -11.97
N VAL A 44 2.24 -10.90 -12.22
CA VAL A 44 1.05 -10.03 -12.20
C VAL A 44 0.07 -10.46 -13.30
N GLU A 45 0.54 -10.82 -14.50
CA GLU A 45 -0.30 -11.37 -15.56
C GLU A 45 -0.97 -12.70 -15.16
N ALA A 46 -0.24 -13.59 -14.47
CA ALA A 46 -0.82 -14.83 -13.96
C ALA A 46 -1.92 -14.56 -12.92
N VAL A 47 -1.76 -13.53 -12.08
CA VAL A 47 -2.78 -13.09 -11.12
C VAL A 47 -4.00 -12.50 -11.83
N LEU A 48 -3.82 -11.68 -12.86
CA LEU A 48 -4.95 -11.15 -13.66
C LEU A 48 -5.73 -12.27 -14.36
N LYS A 49 -5.03 -13.27 -14.90
CA LYS A 49 -5.63 -14.46 -15.51
C LYS A 49 -6.44 -15.28 -14.49
N SER A 50 -5.94 -15.44 -13.26
CA SER A 50 -6.67 -16.18 -12.22
C SER A 50 -7.95 -15.47 -11.76
N MET A 51 -7.96 -14.14 -11.80
CA MET A 51 -9.13 -13.31 -11.50
C MET A 51 -10.15 -13.23 -12.64
N ARG A 52 -9.91 -13.90 -13.77
CA ARG A 52 -10.78 -13.91 -14.97
C ARG A 52 -11.03 -12.50 -15.53
N VAL A 53 -10.01 -11.65 -15.55
CA VAL A 53 -10.05 -10.35 -16.23
C VAL A 53 -9.36 -10.49 -17.59
N PRO A 54 -10.12 -10.71 -18.70
CA PRO A 54 -9.53 -11.00 -20.00
C PRO A 54 -8.95 -9.76 -20.68
N ASP A 55 -9.52 -8.58 -20.43
CA ASP A 55 -9.15 -7.33 -21.08
C ASP A 55 -8.66 -6.31 -20.04
N TYR A 56 -7.40 -5.91 -20.15
CA TYR A 56 -6.80 -4.86 -19.32
C TYR A 56 -5.97 -3.91 -20.18
N ASP A 57 -5.90 -2.64 -19.76
CA ASP A 57 -5.03 -1.66 -20.40
C ASP A 57 -3.55 -2.03 -20.13
N PRO A 58 -2.66 -1.98 -21.14
CA PRO A 58 -1.25 -2.31 -20.97
C PRO A 58 -0.53 -1.49 -19.88
N ARG A 59 -1.07 -0.33 -19.48
CA ARG A 59 -0.53 0.49 -18.37
C ARG A 59 -0.82 -0.07 -16.98
N VAL A 60 -1.79 -0.97 -16.85
CA VAL A 60 -2.18 -1.54 -15.55
C VAL A 60 -1.07 -2.41 -14.98
N VAL A 61 -0.41 -3.22 -15.82
CA VAL A 61 0.64 -4.13 -15.36
C VAL A 61 1.83 -3.40 -14.74
N PRO A 62 2.47 -2.41 -15.39
CA PRO A 62 3.55 -1.66 -14.77
C PRO A 62 3.09 -0.84 -13.56
N ALA A 63 1.86 -0.30 -13.58
CA ALA A 63 1.31 0.43 -12.43
C ALA A 63 1.11 -0.48 -11.21
N LEU A 64 0.62 -1.71 -11.41
CA LEU A 64 0.47 -2.70 -10.34
C LEU A 64 1.84 -3.08 -9.76
N VAL A 65 2.82 -3.37 -10.63
CA VAL A 65 4.19 -3.69 -10.18
C VAL A 65 4.78 -2.55 -9.35
N GLU A 66 4.62 -1.30 -9.78
CA GLU A 66 5.05 -0.12 -9.02
C GLU A 66 4.36 -0.03 -7.65
N ILE A 67 3.04 -0.23 -7.61
CA ILE A 67 2.25 -0.20 -6.38
C ILE A 67 2.74 -1.28 -5.39
N TYR A 68 3.00 -2.50 -5.87
CA TYR A 68 3.49 -3.58 -5.01
C TYR A 68 4.87 -3.30 -4.45
N HIS A 69 5.80 -2.82 -5.28
CA HIS A 69 7.16 -2.48 -4.83
C HIS A 69 7.14 -1.32 -3.84
N ARG A 70 6.36 -0.27 -4.11
CA ARG A 70 6.16 0.85 -3.17
C ARG A 70 5.57 0.36 -1.86
N ARG A 71 4.54 -0.50 -1.90
CA ARG A 71 3.91 -1.06 -0.70
C ARG A 71 4.88 -1.92 0.12
N ALA A 72 5.64 -2.79 -0.54
CA ALA A 72 6.64 -3.62 0.14
C ALA A 72 7.68 -2.74 0.86
N ALA A 73 8.17 -1.68 0.21
CA ALA A 73 9.08 -0.74 0.83
C ALA A 73 8.45 -0.01 2.03
N THR A 74 7.21 0.49 1.92
CA THR A 74 6.53 1.21 3.01
C THR A 74 6.24 0.31 4.21
N VAL A 75 5.86 -0.95 3.98
CA VAL A 75 5.62 -1.93 5.05
C VAL A 75 6.92 -2.29 5.76
N LEU A 76 8.00 -2.55 5.02
CA LEU A 76 9.29 -2.87 5.61
C LEU A 76 9.89 -1.70 6.40
N GLU A 77 9.73 -0.48 5.91
CA GLU A 77 10.14 0.73 6.65
C GLU A 77 9.38 0.86 7.98
N ARG A 78 8.08 0.63 7.97
CA ARG A 78 7.25 0.62 9.17
C ARG A 78 7.65 -0.50 10.13
N ALA A 79 7.86 -1.72 9.64
CA ALA A 79 8.31 -2.85 10.45
C ALA A 79 9.66 -2.56 11.11
N ARG A 80 10.60 -1.93 10.39
CA ARG A 80 11.89 -1.50 10.96
C ARG A 80 11.71 -0.50 12.10
N ARG A 81 10.81 0.48 11.97
CA ARG A 81 10.51 1.44 13.05
C ARG A 81 9.92 0.74 14.29
N ILE A 82 9.09 -0.28 14.10
CA ILE A 82 8.51 -1.09 15.19
C ILE A 82 9.61 -1.90 15.91
N ALA A 83 10.55 -2.48 15.16
CA ALA A 83 11.67 -3.22 15.73
C ALA A 83 12.57 -2.30 16.58
N VAL A 84 12.92 -1.12 16.06
CA VAL A 84 13.69 -0.08 16.79
C VAL A 84 12.95 0.36 18.05
N ASN A 85 11.63 0.58 17.98
CA ASN A 85 10.81 0.94 19.15
C ASN A 85 10.76 -0.18 20.21
N SER A 86 11.02 -1.42 19.81
CA SER A 86 11.13 -2.56 20.72
C SER A 86 12.55 -2.75 21.28
N GLY A 87 13.51 -1.87 20.94
CA GLY A 87 14.91 -1.99 21.30
C GLY A 87 15.65 -3.12 20.57
N ARG A 88 15.14 -3.56 19.41
CA ARG A 88 15.66 -4.71 18.66
C ARG A 88 16.07 -4.25 17.25
N ASP A 89 17.31 -4.57 16.85
CA ASP A 89 17.81 -4.25 15.49
C ASP A 89 17.51 -5.36 14.46
N THR A 90 16.95 -6.48 14.92
CA THR A 90 16.55 -7.62 14.09
C THR A 90 15.06 -7.57 13.79
N LEU A 91 14.71 -7.62 12.51
CA LEU A 91 13.33 -7.61 12.02
C LEU A 91 12.73 -9.01 12.18
N ARG A 92 11.56 -9.11 12.83
CA ARG A 92 10.81 -10.36 12.99
C ARG A 92 9.53 -10.37 12.15
N ASP A 93 9.00 -11.57 11.92
CA ASP A 93 7.72 -11.78 11.23
C ASP A 93 6.57 -11.07 11.95
N ASP A 94 6.60 -11.03 13.28
CA ASP A 94 5.61 -10.32 14.11
C ASP A 94 5.58 -8.81 13.83
N ASP A 95 6.75 -8.21 13.57
CA ASP A 95 6.87 -6.78 13.31
C ASP A 95 6.29 -6.44 11.91
N VAL A 96 6.46 -7.34 10.93
CA VAL A 96 5.83 -7.23 9.60
C VAL A 96 4.32 -7.41 9.71
N ALA A 97 3.86 -8.43 10.44
CA ALA A 97 2.43 -8.66 10.66
C ALA A 97 1.76 -7.49 11.40
N LEU A 98 2.46 -6.83 12.32
CA LEU A 98 1.98 -5.62 12.96
C LEU A 98 1.97 -4.42 12.00
N ALA A 99 3.01 -4.25 11.20
CA ALA A 99 3.09 -3.17 10.21
C ALA A 99 1.94 -3.23 9.18
N VAL A 100 1.62 -4.43 8.67
CA VAL A 100 0.50 -4.64 7.74
C VAL A 100 -0.84 -4.30 8.40
N ARG A 101 -1.09 -4.78 9.63
CA ARG A 101 -2.32 -4.46 10.37
C ARG A 101 -2.49 -2.95 10.61
N LEU A 102 -1.40 -2.24 10.90
CA LEU A 102 -1.45 -0.79 11.09
C LEU A 102 -1.72 -0.03 9.78
N GLU A 103 -1.19 -0.52 8.66
CA GLU A 103 -1.49 0.02 7.33
C GLU A 103 -2.97 -0.17 6.97
N ASP A 104 -3.52 -1.36 7.21
CA ASP A 104 -4.93 -1.66 6.95
C ASP A 104 -5.88 -0.80 7.81
N MET A 105 -5.51 -0.52 9.06
CA MET A 105 -6.28 0.36 9.94
C MET A 105 -6.22 1.83 9.50
N ALA A 106 -5.11 2.26 8.89
CA ALA A 106 -4.93 3.63 8.39
C ALA A 106 -5.61 3.86 7.04
N SER A 107 -5.83 2.81 6.24
CA SER A 107 -6.57 2.87 4.98
C SER A 107 -7.99 2.32 5.17
N PRO A 108 -8.98 3.18 5.51
CA PRO A 108 -10.35 2.74 5.77
C PRO A 108 -11.06 2.20 4.52
N ALA A 109 -10.48 2.32 3.32
CA ALA A 109 -11.13 1.92 2.07
C ALA A 109 -10.96 0.42 1.75
N GLU A 110 -9.81 -0.18 2.07
CA GLU A 110 -9.57 -1.62 1.83
C GLU A 110 -10.18 -2.51 2.92
N THR A 111 -10.29 -1.99 4.14
CA THR A 111 -10.96 -2.63 5.26
C THR A 111 -12.43 -2.90 4.95
N VAL A 112 -13.13 -2.07 4.17
CA VAL A 112 -14.54 -2.35 3.80
C VAL A 112 -14.72 -3.68 3.04
N ARG A 113 -13.71 -4.19 2.32
CA ARG A 113 -13.84 -5.43 1.52
C ARG A 113 -13.71 -6.74 2.30
N GLY A 114 -13.20 -6.72 3.54
CA GLY A 114 -12.90 -7.95 4.30
C GLY A 114 -13.71 -8.17 5.58
N HIS A 115 -14.68 -7.32 5.90
CA HIS A 115 -15.13 -7.19 7.28
C HIS A 115 -16.39 -7.97 7.62
N VAL A 116 -16.16 -9.11 8.28
CA VAL A 116 -17.10 -9.73 9.23
C VAL A 116 -17.56 -8.73 10.32
N GLY A 117 -16.87 -7.59 10.50
CA GLY A 117 -17.23 -6.52 11.45
C GLY A 117 -18.03 -5.32 10.89
N ALA A 118 -17.98 -5.04 9.57
CA ALA A 118 -18.62 -3.86 8.99
C ALA A 118 -20.15 -4.02 8.94
N ASN A 119 -20.62 -5.26 8.81
CA ASN A 119 -22.05 -5.57 8.89
C ASN A 119 -22.61 -5.19 10.27
N ASN A 120 -21.91 -5.49 11.37
CA ASN A 120 -22.41 -5.19 12.71
C ASN A 120 -22.45 -3.68 13.01
N THR A 121 -21.48 -2.91 12.53
CA THR A 121 -21.47 -1.44 12.71
C THR A 121 -22.54 -0.78 11.84
N ALA A 122 -22.67 -1.20 10.57
CA ALA A 122 -23.70 -0.72 9.66
C ALA A 122 -25.11 -1.08 10.18
N LEU A 123 -25.34 -2.32 10.61
CA LEU A 123 -26.62 -2.75 11.18
C LEU A 123 -26.97 -1.99 12.46
N ARG A 124 -25.98 -1.71 13.33
CA ARG A 124 -26.20 -0.86 14.52
C ARG A 124 -26.55 0.57 14.14
N ALA A 125 -25.88 1.14 13.14
CA ALA A 125 -26.19 2.48 12.63
C ALA A 125 -27.59 2.54 12.01
N LEU A 126 -27.95 1.56 11.18
CA LEU A 126 -29.27 1.42 10.57
C LEU A 126 -30.35 1.24 11.64
N ALA A 127 -30.12 0.40 12.66
CA ALA A 127 -31.04 0.24 13.78
C ALA A 127 -31.25 1.55 14.56
N ARG A 128 -30.26 2.46 14.58
CA ARG A 128 -30.42 3.80 15.16
C ARG A 128 -31.26 4.71 14.26
N VAL A 129 -31.01 4.71 12.95
CA VAL A 129 -31.75 5.55 11.99
C VAL A 129 -33.20 5.09 11.84
N ASN A 130 -33.41 3.78 11.76
CA ASN A 130 -34.73 3.16 11.56
C ASN A 130 -35.65 3.25 12.80
N ARG A 131 -35.18 3.78 13.93
CA ARG A 131 -36.04 4.09 15.10
C ARG A 131 -36.94 5.30 14.87
N LEU A 132 -36.58 6.19 13.96
CA LEU A 132 -37.39 7.36 13.64
C LEU A 132 -38.52 6.93 12.71
N PRO A 133 -39.80 7.11 13.09
CA PRO A 133 -40.90 6.79 12.20
C PRO A 133 -40.83 7.66 10.96
N LEU A 134 -41.29 7.12 9.83
CA LEU A 134 -41.38 7.88 8.59
C LEU A 134 -42.29 9.09 8.79
N LYS A 135 -41.91 10.24 8.21
CA LYS A 135 -42.74 11.44 8.26
C LYS A 135 -44.06 11.18 7.53
N PRO A 136 -45.22 11.56 8.10
CA PRO A 136 -46.51 11.39 7.46
C PRO A 136 -46.55 12.10 6.10
N VAL A 137 -47.02 11.40 5.06
CA VAL A 137 -47.18 11.96 3.71
C VAL A 137 -48.64 12.41 3.53
N PRO A 138 -48.93 13.69 3.27
CA PRO A 138 -50.29 14.14 2.98
C PRO A 138 -50.78 13.59 1.64
N PRO A 139 -52.05 13.15 1.52
CA PRO A 139 -52.58 12.51 0.31
C PRO A 139 -52.79 13.47 -0.89
N VAL A 140 -52.64 14.77 -0.69
CA VAL A 140 -53.20 15.81 -1.58
C VAL A 140 -52.33 16.18 -2.79
N ALA A 141 -51.08 15.73 -2.89
CA ALA A 141 -50.27 16.09 -4.05
C ALA A 141 -49.34 14.96 -4.48
N ALA A 142 -49.76 14.24 -5.52
CA ALA A 142 -48.94 13.33 -6.31
C ALA A 142 -47.84 14.16 -7.00
N GLY A 143 -46.65 14.22 -6.40
CA GLY A 143 -45.51 14.96 -6.92
C GLY A 143 -44.32 14.94 -5.96
N VAL A 144 -43.12 15.23 -6.47
CA VAL A 144 -41.89 15.30 -5.67
C VAL A 144 -41.96 16.49 -4.72
N ARG A 145 -41.85 16.26 -3.41
CA ARG A 145 -41.76 17.33 -2.40
C ARG A 145 -40.33 17.87 -2.38
N LEU A 146 -40.16 19.11 -2.84
CA LEU A 146 -38.91 19.82 -2.64
C LEU A 146 -38.71 20.11 -1.14
N PRO A 147 -37.46 20.10 -0.65
CA PRO A 147 -37.15 20.58 0.71
C PRO A 147 -37.50 22.07 0.85
N GLN A 148 -37.47 22.61 2.08
CA GLN A 148 -37.77 24.02 2.32
C GLN A 148 -36.88 24.91 1.45
N SER A 149 -37.36 26.07 0.99
CA SER A 149 -36.63 26.92 0.04
C SER A 149 -35.21 27.29 0.50
N LYS A 150 -34.95 27.32 1.82
CA LYS A 150 -33.62 27.54 2.42
C LYS A 150 -32.64 26.36 2.30
N ASP A 151 -33.14 25.14 2.13
CA ASP A 151 -32.37 23.92 1.96
C ASP A 151 -32.28 23.52 0.47
N GLN A 152 -32.79 24.38 -0.43
CA GLN A 152 -32.67 24.21 -1.87
C GLN A 152 -31.37 24.86 -2.37
N LEU A 153 -30.58 24.11 -3.15
CA LEU A 153 -29.36 24.61 -3.80
C LEU A 153 -29.64 25.52 -5.02
N THR A 154 -30.79 26.19 -5.03
CA THR A 154 -31.24 27.09 -6.10
C THR A 154 -30.93 28.55 -5.81
N ALA A 155 -30.38 28.87 -4.63
CA ALA A 155 -29.92 30.21 -4.32
C ALA A 155 -28.62 30.51 -5.09
N ASP A 156 -28.58 31.66 -5.76
CA ASP A 156 -27.40 32.13 -6.47
C ASP A 156 -26.26 32.39 -5.48
N ASN A 157 -25.31 31.46 -5.38
CA ASN A 157 -24.11 31.61 -4.54
C ASN A 157 -22.89 32.04 -5.37
N PHE A 158 -23.08 32.98 -6.30
CA PHE A 158 -21.99 33.58 -7.08
C PHE A 158 -22.25 35.07 -7.25
N VAL A 159 -21.58 35.91 -6.46
CA VAL A 159 -21.56 37.36 -6.65
C VAL A 159 -20.50 37.67 -7.71
N PHE A 160 -20.91 37.88 -8.96
CA PHE A 160 -19.98 38.18 -10.06
C PHE A 160 -19.33 39.57 -9.95
N PHE A 161 -19.88 40.50 -9.15
CA PHE A 161 -19.32 41.84 -8.91
C PHE A 161 -19.68 42.36 -7.51
N PRO A 162 -18.74 42.95 -6.73
CA PRO A 162 -19.10 43.62 -5.49
C PRO A 162 -19.99 44.83 -5.81
N VAL A 163 -21.30 44.71 -5.56
CA VAL A 163 -22.19 45.88 -5.56
C VAL A 163 -21.81 46.72 -4.35
N ALA A 164 -21.29 47.92 -4.61
CA ALA A 164 -21.14 48.94 -3.57
C ALA A 164 -22.52 49.19 -2.95
N ALA A 165 -22.60 49.11 -1.63
CA ALA A 165 -23.82 49.33 -0.87
C ALA A 165 -24.47 50.67 -1.29
N SER A 166 -25.63 50.61 -1.95
CA SER A 166 -26.49 51.76 -2.15
C SER A 166 -27.37 51.92 -0.90
N SER A 167 -27.20 53.05 -0.23
CA SER A 167 -28.03 53.56 0.86
C SER A 167 -29.53 53.56 0.53
N GLY A 168 -30.34 53.17 1.52
CA GLY A 168 -31.78 53.38 1.59
C GLY A 168 -32.26 53.13 3.01
#